data_AF-A0AB36TKP6-F1
#
_entry.id   AF-A0AB36TKP6-F1
#
_cell.length_a   1.000
_cell.length_b   1.000
_cell.length_c   1.000
_cell.angle_alpha   90.00
_cell.angle_beta   90.00
_cell.angle_gamma   90.00
#
_symmetry.space_group_name_H-M   'P 1'
#
loop_
_entity.id
_entity.type
_entity.pdbx_description
1 polymer ?
#
loop_
_entity_poly.entity_id
_entity_poly.type
_entity_poly.pdbx_seq_one_letter_code
_entity_poly.pdbx_strand_id
1 'polypeptide(L)'
;MGLINFIKGQFIEVIEWTDSSADTIVYRFPVANKEIKMGAQLTVRESQVAIFINEGQLADVFEPGRYELTTENLPILTKLKSWKYGFNSPFKAEVYFINTRLFTEQTWGTQSPLPMLDPMFGPIEVGARGTYAFRVSDPVKFLKDVSGTRGTMATQDLTRTLRSYIMTYLKDTVAESKKSFFEMQSNMPEFAEMVKVHAKSKFEALGLELVEFTIESLILPEELRKAYQEGAQINLMGGMDTYAKKRALDAMNSAASNQGGGSFASMGAGMGAGAAIGNIMGQVFGGGFQQNPQYYQPQPQPQVQPPQQSVVCPSCKTGVPAGTKFCPNCGKSLVEEKDRCIKCNHEISKGAKFCPECGEKQEVVCNNCGAKLSPGTKFCSECGTKVE
;
A
#
# COMPACT_ATOMS: atom_id res chain seq x y z
N MET A 1 -37.41 32.78 -55.95
CA MET A 1 -36.62 31.83 -55.14
C MET A 1 -37.37 31.48 -53.85
N GLY A 2 -38.46 30.72 -53.89
CA GLY A 2 -39.41 30.66 -52.75
C GLY A 2 -39.92 29.28 -52.30
N LEU A 3 -39.77 28.22 -53.10
CA LEU A 3 -40.38 26.91 -52.78
C LEU A 3 -39.36 25.82 -52.45
N ILE A 4 -38.17 25.85 -53.06
CA ILE A 4 -37.13 24.82 -52.84
C ILE A 4 -36.44 24.97 -51.47
N ASN A 5 -36.32 26.20 -50.94
CA ASN A 5 -35.82 26.46 -49.59
C ASN A 5 -36.86 26.14 -48.50
N PHE A 6 -38.15 26.16 -48.83
CA PHE A 6 -39.24 25.79 -47.90
C PHE A 6 -39.29 24.27 -47.69
N ILE A 7 -39.08 23.49 -48.76
CA ILE A 7 -39.11 22.01 -48.70
C ILE A 7 -37.88 21.43 -47.99
N LYS A 8 -36.71 22.09 -48.06
CA LYS A 8 -35.51 21.69 -47.27
C LYS A 8 -35.63 21.98 -45.76
N GLY A 9 -36.58 22.80 -45.34
CA GLY A 9 -36.83 23.12 -43.93
C GLY A 9 -37.63 22.07 -43.17
N GLN A 10 -38.27 21.11 -43.87
CA GLN A 10 -39.25 20.17 -43.32
C GLN A 10 -38.73 18.75 -43.08
N PHE A 11 -37.45 18.47 -43.34
CA PHE A 11 -36.90 17.16 -42.98
C PHE A 11 -36.88 17.01 -41.45
N ILE A 12 -37.47 15.91 -40.97
CA ILE A 12 -37.39 15.47 -39.58
C ILE A 12 -35.91 15.34 -39.24
N GLU A 13 -35.48 16.12 -38.26
CA GLU A 13 -34.11 16.06 -37.76
C GLU A 13 -33.95 14.78 -36.95
N VAL A 14 -33.02 13.91 -37.36
CA VAL A 14 -32.68 12.68 -36.64
C VAL A 14 -31.46 12.98 -35.78
N ILE A 15 -31.65 12.93 -34.47
CA ILE A 15 -30.61 13.13 -33.48
C ILE A 15 -30.21 11.76 -32.96
N GLU A 16 -29.02 11.32 -33.33
CA GLU A 16 -28.46 10.06 -32.87
C GLU A 16 -26.95 10.15 -32.80
N TRP A 17 -26.35 9.29 -31.99
CA TRP A 17 -24.91 9.14 -31.96
C TRP A 17 -24.52 7.67 -31.88
N THR A 18 -23.75 7.22 -32.85
CA THR A 18 -23.00 5.96 -32.79
C THR A 18 -21.58 6.26 -32.37
N ASP A 19 -21.22 5.89 -31.14
CA ASP A 19 -19.83 5.96 -30.73
C ASP A 19 -19.01 4.95 -31.54
N SER A 20 -17.99 5.44 -32.22
CA SER A 20 -16.99 4.63 -32.94
C SER A 20 -15.67 4.55 -32.19
N SER A 21 -15.56 5.23 -31.06
CA SER A 21 -14.36 5.28 -30.22
C SER A 21 -14.44 4.29 -29.06
N ALA A 22 -13.27 3.94 -28.51
CA ALA A 22 -13.19 3.09 -27.34
C ALA A 22 -13.21 3.89 -26.02
N ASP A 23 -13.11 5.21 -26.08
CA ASP A 23 -12.78 6.07 -24.93
C ASP A 23 -13.65 7.32 -24.76
N THR A 24 -14.53 7.66 -25.71
CA THR A 24 -15.43 8.82 -25.55
C THR A 24 -16.48 8.53 -24.48
N ILE A 25 -16.59 9.44 -23.52
CA ILE A 25 -17.59 9.39 -22.44
C ILE A 25 -18.76 10.30 -22.78
N VAL A 26 -18.48 11.52 -23.25
CA VAL A 26 -19.50 12.54 -23.55
C VAL A 26 -19.34 13.03 -24.97
N TYR A 27 -20.46 13.16 -25.66
CA TYR A 27 -20.56 13.77 -26.97
C TYR A 27 -21.78 14.69 -27.03
N ARG A 28 -21.55 15.99 -27.26
CA ARG A 28 -22.62 16.95 -27.57
C ARG A 28 -22.92 16.89 -29.06
N PHE A 29 -24.15 16.55 -29.39
CA PHE A 29 -24.61 16.52 -30.78
C PHE A 29 -24.53 17.93 -31.40
N PRO A 30 -23.90 18.08 -32.57
CA PRO A 30 -23.76 19.38 -33.21
C PRO A 30 -25.08 19.77 -33.88
N VAL A 31 -25.75 20.78 -33.33
CA VAL A 31 -26.96 21.36 -33.91
C VAL A 31 -26.63 22.72 -34.52
N ALA A 32 -27.05 22.97 -35.76
CA ALA A 32 -26.89 24.27 -36.39
C ALA A 32 -27.62 25.34 -35.58
N ASN A 33 -26.93 26.44 -35.22
CA ASN A 33 -27.44 27.51 -34.34
C ASN A 33 -27.95 27.05 -32.96
N LYS A 34 -27.68 25.81 -32.55
CA LYS A 34 -28.27 25.17 -31.36
C LYS A 34 -29.80 25.09 -31.40
N GLU A 35 -30.40 25.07 -32.58
CA GLU A 35 -31.85 25.08 -32.74
C GLU A 35 -32.35 23.69 -33.12
N ILE A 36 -33.04 23.02 -32.20
CA ILE A 36 -33.66 21.71 -32.46
C ILE A 36 -35.11 21.94 -32.88
N LYS A 37 -35.50 21.31 -34.00
CA LYS A 37 -36.88 21.42 -34.50
C LYS A 37 -37.86 20.56 -33.68
N MET A 38 -39.09 21.06 -33.54
CA MET A 38 -40.19 20.28 -32.98
C MET A 38 -40.48 19.06 -33.84
N GLY A 39 -40.68 17.89 -33.21
CA GLY A 39 -40.88 16.62 -33.90
C GLY A 39 -39.57 15.93 -34.34
N ALA A 40 -38.41 16.48 -33.98
CA ALA A 40 -37.13 15.80 -34.15
C ALA A 40 -37.15 14.41 -33.48
N GLN A 41 -36.51 13.44 -34.12
CA GLN A 41 -36.47 12.06 -33.65
C GLN A 41 -35.14 11.82 -32.95
N LEU A 42 -35.19 11.63 -31.63
CA LEU A 42 -34.03 11.26 -30.81
C LEU A 42 -33.95 9.74 -30.73
N THR A 43 -32.82 9.17 -31.13
CA THR A 43 -32.53 7.75 -30.92
C THR A 43 -31.37 7.60 -29.95
N VAL A 44 -31.65 7.06 -28.77
CA VAL A 44 -30.68 6.73 -27.72
C VAL A 44 -30.39 5.25 -27.80
N ARG A 45 -29.12 4.87 -27.92
CA ARG A 45 -28.72 3.47 -28.06
C ARG A 45 -28.54 2.79 -26.71
N GLU A 46 -28.46 1.47 -26.73
CA GLU A 46 -28.05 0.70 -25.55
C GLU A 46 -26.71 1.17 -25.00
N SER A 47 -26.56 1.15 -23.67
CA SER A 47 -25.40 1.70 -22.97
C SER A 47 -25.12 3.19 -23.24
N GLN A 48 -26.17 3.95 -23.56
CA GLN A 48 -26.14 5.40 -23.68
C GLN A 48 -27.33 6.04 -22.96
N VAL A 49 -27.12 7.28 -22.54
CA VAL A 49 -28.15 8.17 -22.04
C VAL A 49 -28.03 9.49 -22.80
N ALA A 50 -29.15 10.09 -23.18
CA ALA A 50 -29.17 11.43 -23.77
C ALA A 50 -29.72 12.45 -22.78
N ILE A 51 -28.95 13.49 -22.48
CA ILE A 51 -29.35 14.61 -21.64
C ILE A 51 -29.73 15.78 -22.53
N PHE A 52 -30.95 16.28 -22.32
CA PHE A 52 -31.50 17.41 -23.02
C PHE A 52 -31.38 18.67 -22.18
N ILE A 53 -30.66 19.66 -22.69
CA ILE A 53 -30.51 20.98 -22.07
C ILE A 53 -31.27 21.99 -22.91
N ASN A 54 -32.21 22.71 -22.30
CA ASN A 54 -32.94 23.79 -22.95
C ASN A 54 -32.56 25.14 -22.33
N GLU A 55 -32.10 26.08 -23.15
CA GLU A 55 -31.69 27.43 -22.71
C GLU A 55 -30.73 27.43 -21.52
N GLY A 56 -29.86 26.41 -21.44
CA GLY A 56 -28.88 26.25 -20.36
C GLY A 56 -29.39 25.56 -19.10
N GLN A 57 -30.63 25.07 -19.08
CA GLN A 57 -31.21 24.31 -17.97
C GLN A 57 -31.43 22.84 -18.34
N LEU A 58 -31.19 21.94 -17.37
CA LEU A 58 -31.53 20.52 -17.50
C LEU A 58 -33.04 20.39 -17.71
N ALA A 59 -33.43 19.85 -18.87
CA ALA A 59 -34.81 19.71 -19.28
C ALA A 59 -35.27 18.26 -19.29
N ASP A 60 -34.44 17.31 -19.73
CA ASP A 60 -34.81 15.89 -19.63
C ASP A 60 -33.61 14.95 -19.72
N VAL A 61 -33.84 13.69 -19.35
CA VAL A 61 -32.88 12.58 -19.43
C VAL A 61 -33.57 11.39 -20.08
N PHE A 62 -33.07 10.99 -21.25
CA PHE A 62 -33.62 9.91 -22.05
C PHE A 62 -32.76 8.65 -21.94
N GLU A 63 -33.38 7.56 -21.52
CA GLU A 63 -32.81 6.20 -21.52
C GLU A 63 -32.81 5.57 -22.92
N PRO A 64 -32.18 4.40 -23.15
CA PRO A 64 -32.19 3.74 -24.46
C PRO A 64 -33.60 3.61 -25.06
N GLY A 65 -33.75 4.02 -26.33
CA GLY A 65 -35.05 4.06 -26.99
C GLY A 65 -35.14 5.10 -28.09
N ARG A 66 -36.30 5.15 -28.73
CA ARG A 66 -36.63 6.14 -29.76
C ARG A 66 -37.71 7.08 -29.24
N TYR A 67 -37.43 8.38 -29.31
CA TYR A 67 -38.29 9.43 -28.77
C TYR A 67 -38.58 10.46 -29.86
N GLU A 68 -39.81 10.95 -29.87
CA GLU A 68 -40.16 12.15 -30.61
C GLU A 68 -40.11 13.34 -29.66
N LEU A 69 -39.30 14.34 -30.01
CA LEU A 69 -39.10 15.54 -29.22
C LEU A 69 -40.26 16.51 -29.44
N THR A 70 -41.27 16.40 -28.58
CA THR A 70 -42.44 17.29 -28.52
C THR A 70 -42.57 17.89 -27.12
N THR A 71 -43.27 19.02 -27.02
CA THR A 71 -43.54 19.72 -25.75
C THR A 71 -44.37 18.90 -24.76
N GLU A 72 -45.08 17.87 -25.22
CA GLU A 72 -45.91 16.99 -24.39
C GLU A 72 -45.09 15.88 -23.71
N ASN A 73 -44.02 15.42 -24.36
CA ASN A 73 -43.17 14.33 -23.88
C ASN A 73 -41.97 14.81 -23.03
N LEU A 74 -41.89 16.11 -22.73
CA LEU A 74 -40.82 16.74 -21.94
C LEU A 74 -41.41 17.30 -20.62
N PRO A 75 -41.46 16.50 -19.53
CA PRO A 75 -42.18 16.84 -18.31
C PRO A 75 -41.60 18.05 -17.54
N ILE A 76 -40.28 18.31 -17.59
CA ILE A 76 -39.71 19.50 -16.93
C ILE A 76 -39.95 20.77 -17.76
N LEU A 77 -39.93 20.66 -19.10
CA LEU A 77 -40.31 21.78 -19.99
C LEU A 77 -41.79 22.13 -19.84
N THR A 78 -42.63 21.16 -19.52
CA THR A 78 -44.03 21.38 -19.15
C THR A 78 -44.18 22.23 -17.88
N LYS A 79 -43.20 22.25 -16.96
CA LYS A 79 -43.19 23.15 -15.79
C LYS A 79 -42.63 24.55 -16.10
N LEU A 80 -41.81 24.68 -17.15
CA LEU A 80 -41.32 25.96 -17.68
C LEU A 80 -42.36 26.65 -18.61
N LYS A 81 -43.57 26.07 -18.78
CA LYS A 81 -44.69 26.50 -19.63
C LYS A 81 -45.29 27.91 -19.38
N SER A 82 -44.72 28.75 -18.52
CA SER A 82 -45.19 30.14 -18.39
C SER A 82 -44.72 31.07 -19.52
N TRP A 83 -44.00 30.56 -20.53
CA TRP A 83 -43.54 31.39 -21.64
C TRP A 83 -44.66 31.65 -22.66
N LYS A 84 -45.04 32.93 -22.78
CA LYS A 84 -46.23 33.48 -23.44
C LYS A 84 -46.36 33.27 -24.97
N TYR A 85 -45.53 32.45 -25.60
CA TYR A 85 -45.54 32.24 -27.05
C TYR A 85 -45.45 30.74 -27.32
N GLY A 86 -46.56 30.15 -27.79
CA GLY A 86 -46.64 28.73 -28.10
C GLY A 86 -45.47 28.25 -28.97
N PHE A 87 -44.90 27.12 -28.58
CA PHE A 87 -43.67 26.48 -29.09
C PHE A 87 -43.75 26.00 -30.57
N ASN A 88 -44.15 26.87 -31.49
CA ASN A 88 -44.08 26.62 -32.94
C ASN A 88 -42.76 27.13 -33.57
N SER A 89 -41.78 27.51 -32.74
CA SER A 89 -40.47 28.04 -33.17
C SER A 89 -39.34 27.13 -32.64
N PRO A 90 -38.24 26.93 -33.40
CA PRO A 90 -37.06 26.24 -32.91
C PRO A 90 -36.58 26.87 -31.60
N PHE A 91 -36.18 26.04 -30.63
CA PHE A 91 -35.70 26.47 -29.34
C PHE A 91 -34.21 26.18 -29.21
N LYS A 92 -33.49 27.01 -28.44
CA LYS A 92 -32.06 26.84 -28.21
C LYS A 92 -31.82 25.69 -27.25
N ALA A 93 -31.40 24.54 -27.78
CA ALA A 93 -31.15 23.34 -27.01
C ALA A 93 -29.86 22.63 -27.40
N GLU A 94 -29.41 21.81 -26.46
CA GLU A 94 -28.24 20.95 -26.60
C GLU A 94 -28.63 19.53 -26.19
N VAL A 95 -28.14 18.55 -26.96
CA VAL A 95 -28.26 17.13 -26.62
C VAL A 95 -26.87 16.60 -26.34
N TYR A 96 -26.68 16.10 -25.12
CA TYR A 96 -25.45 15.41 -24.71
C TYR A 96 -25.73 13.92 -24.65
N PHE A 97 -25.04 13.16 -25.47
CA PHE A 97 -24.98 11.71 -25.30
C PHE A 97 -23.86 11.36 -24.31
N ILE A 98 -24.19 10.48 -23.37
CA ILE A 98 -23.27 9.97 -22.35
C ILE A 98 -23.25 8.45 -22.46
N ASN A 99 -22.07 7.90 -22.70
CA ASN A 99 -21.86 6.46 -22.69
C ASN A 99 -21.85 5.95 -21.24
N THR A 100 -22.72 4.98 -20.95
CA THR A 100 -22.85 4.31 -19.65
C THR A 100 -22.27 2.90 -19.65
N ARG A 101 -21.66 2.47 -20.77
CA ARG A 101 -20.91 1.22 -20.86
C ARG A 101 -19.72 1.20 -19.89
N LEU A 102 -19.18 0.01 -19.69
CA LEU A 102 -17.95 -0.18 -18.94
C LEU A 102 -16.75 0.34 -19.75
N PHE A 103 -15.97 1.24 -19.16
CA PHE A 103 -14.65 1.65 -19.64
C PHE A 103 -13.62 0.78 -18.96
N THR A 104 -13.19 -0.27 -19.66
CA THR A 104 -12.23 -1.27 -19.17
C THR A 104 -10.79 -0.82 -19.42
N GLU A 105 -9.84 -1.59 -18.89
CA GLU A 105 -8.39 -1.47 -19.18
C GLU A 105 -7.79 -0.11 -18.85
N GLN A 106 -8.39 0.64 -17.92
CA GLN A 106 -7.82 1.89 -17.46
C GLN A 106 -6.62 1.58 -16.56
N THR A 107 -5.46 2.15 -16.86
CA THR A 107 -4.23 1.83 -16.13
C THR A 107 -4.00 2.78 -14.97
N TRP A 108 -3.43 2.27 -13.88
CA TRP A 108 -2.94 3.07 -12.77
C TRP A 108 -1.56 2.57 -12.33
N GLY A 109 -0.78 3.47 -11.74
CA GLY A 109 0.52 3.14 -11.19
C GLY A 109 1.06 4.24 -10.31
N THR A 110 1.91 3.85 -9.35
CA THR A 110 2.64 4.76 -8.48
C THR A 110 3.64 5.57 -9.31
N GLN A 111 3.47 6.90 -9.39
CA GLN A 111 4.48 7.79 -10.02
C GLN A 111 5.74 7.95 -9.16
N SER A 112 5.58 7.81 -7.85
CA SER A 112 6.67 7.75 -6.88
C SER A 112 6.39 6.59 -5.94
N PRO A 113 7.43 5.86 -5.49
CA PRO A 113 7.28 4.77 -4.54
C PRO A 113 6.43 5.14 -3.33
N LEU A 114 5.66 4.16 -2.85
CA LEU A 114 4.78 4.30 -1.71
C LEU A 114 5.53 3.93 -0.43
N PRO A 115 5.68 4.85 0.54
CA PRO A 115 6.26 4.48 1.82
C PRO A 115 5.34 3.53 2.58
N MET A 116 5.89 2.44 3.10
CA MET A 116 5.20 1.49 3.96
C MET A 116 6.11 1.02 5.10
N LEU A 117 5.52 0.74 6.26
CA LEU A 117 6.24 0.13 7.37
C LEU A 117 6.03 -1.37 7.32
N ASP A 118 7.04 -2.09 6.83
CA ASP A 118 7.03 -3.54 6.70
C ASP A 118 7.53 -4.21 8.00
N PRO A 119 6.83 -5.23 8.54
CA PRO A 119 7.26 -5.95 9.74
C PRO A 119 8.63 -6.65 9.61
N MET A 120 9.01 -7.06 8.40
CA MET A 120 10.26 -7.78 8.12
C MET A 120 11.39 -6.81 7.72
N PHE A 121 11.10 -5.81 6.90
CA PHE A 121 12.12 -4.91 6.35
C PHE A 121 12.20 -3.54 7.04
N GLY A 122 11.25 -3.19 7.90
CA GLY A 122 11.14 -1.84 8.45
C GLY A 122 10.56 -0.85 7.43
N PRO A 123 10.91 0.45 7.48
CA PRO A 123 10.41 1.44 6.53
C PRO A 123 10.99 1.17 5.14
N ILE A 124 10.12 0.86 4.18
CA ILE A 124 10.47 0.60 2.78
C ILE A 124 9.59 1.43 1.86
N GLU A 125 10.00 1.58 0.61
CA GLU A 125 9.19 2.24 -0.41
C GLU A 125 8.83 1.25 -1.52
N VAL A 126 7.55 1.06 -1.81
CA VAL A 126 7.09 0.04 -2.77
C VAL A 126 6.39 0.66 -3.96
N GLY A 127 6.67 0.15 -5.15
CA GLY A 127 5.89 0.47 -6.35
C GLY A 127 4.63 -0.39 -6.42
N ALA A 128 3.59 0.14 -7.04
CA ALA A 128 2.38 -0.64 -7.34
C ALA A 128 1.78 -0.18 -8.67
N ARG A 129 1.25 -1.14 -9.45
CA ARG A 129 0.52 -0.87 -10.68
C ARG A 129 -0.59 -1.88 -10.92
N GLY A 130 -1.55 -1.50 -11.73
CA GLY A 130 -2.61 -2.39 -12.17
C GLY A 130 -3.60 -1.68 -13.08
N THR A 131 -4.82 -2.23 -13.13
CA THR A 131 -5.91 -1.71 -13.95
C THR A 131 -7.16 -1.44 -13.13
N TYR A 132 -8.07 -0.66 -13.68
CA TYR A 132 -9.38 -0.42 -13.14
C TYR A 132 -10.40 -0.28 -14.26
N ALA A 133 -11.67 -0.49 -13.94
CA ALA A 133 -12.78 -0.27 -14.84
C ALA A 133 -13.84 0.56 -14.15
N PHE A 134 -14.42 1.51 -14.88
CA PHE A 134 -15.48 2.37 -14.37
C PHE A 134 -16.58 2.55 -15.40
N ARG A 135 -17.74 3.02 -14.96
CA ARG A 135 -18.83 3.47 -15.84
C ARG A 135 -19.48 4.72 -15.28
N VAL A 136 -20.18 5.47 -16.13
CA VAL A 136 -21.02 6.57 -15.67
C VAL A 136 -22.30 6.00 -15.08
N SER A 137 -22.52 6.19 -13.78
CA SER A 137 -23.70 5.70 -13.05
C SER A 137 -24.72 6.79 -12.78
N ASP A 138 -24.29 8.06 -12.70
CA ASP A 138 -25.16 9.23 -12.62
C ASP A 138 -24.78 10.23 -13.74
N PRO A 139 -25.41 10.10 -14.93
CA PRO A 139 -25.09 10.94 -16.09
C PRO A 139 -25.33 12.43 -15.86
N VAL A 140 -26.35 12.80 -15.07
CA VAL A 140 -26.70 14.19 -14.81
C VAL A 140 -25.64 14.86 -13.94
N LYS A 141 -25.26 14.18 -12.85
CA LYS A 141 -24.19 14.66 -11.97
C LYS A 141 -22.86 14.72 -12.70
N PHE A 142 -22.53 13.69 -13.47
CA PHE A 142 -21.32 13.66 -14.28
C PHE A 142 -21.27 14.82 -15.28
N LEU A 143 -22.37 15.09 -15.99
CA LEU A 143 -22.45 16.22 -16.91
C LEU A 143 -22.23 17.56 -16.17
N LYS A 144 -22.91 17.76 -15.04
CA LYS A 144 -22.89 19.02 -14.30
C LYS A 144 -21.55 19.31 -13.63
N ASP A 145 -20.97 18.33 -12.96
CA ASP A 145 -19.84 18.53 -12.05
C ASP A 145 -18.49 18.24 -12.75
N VAL A 146 -18.50 17.46 -13.84
CA VAL A 146 -17.27 16.98 -14.51
C VAL A 146 -17.17 17.50 -15.95
N SER A 147 -18.17 17.22 -16.79
CA SER A 147 -18.11 17.57 -18.22
C SER A 147 -18.32 19.07 -18.47
N GLY A 148 -19.26 19.67 -17.75
CA GLY A 148 -19.70 21.05 -17.94
C GLY A 148 -20.27 21.27 -19.35
N THR A 149 -19.71 22.25 -20.07
CA THR A 149 -20.16 22.65 -21.42
C THR A 149 -19.26 22.12 -22.54
N ARG A 150 -18.31 21.23 -22.21
CA ARG A 150 -17.38 20.63 -23.19
C ARG A 150 -18.17 19.85 -24.24
N GLY A 151 -17.80 20.04 -25.51
CA GLY A 151 -18.47 19.36 -26.62
C GLY A 151 -18.16 17.86 -26.66
N THR A 152 -16.98 17.46 -26.21
CA THR A 152 -16.56 16.06 -26.11
C THR A 152 -15.71 15.87 -24.86
N MET A 153 -15.73 14.65 -24.31
CA MET A 153 -14.86 14.25 -23.21
C MET A 153 -14.51 12.76 -23.37
N ALA A 154 -13.24 12.42 -23.19
CA ALA A 154 -12.73 11.06 -23.25
C ALA A 154 -12.14 10.61 -21.90
N THR A 155 -11.86 9.32 -21.74
CA THR A 155 -11.28 8.75 -20.50
C THR A 155 -9.97 9.43 -20.09
N GLN A 156 -9.13 9.81 -21.07
CA GLN A 156 -7.88 10.52 -20.84
C GLN A 156 -8.02 11.84 -20.08
N ASP A 157 -9.16 12.53 -20.24
CA ASP A 157 -9.45 13.79 -19.53
C ASP A 157 -9.61 13.57 -18.01
N LEU A 158 -9.97 12.35 -17.60
CA LEU A 158 -10.20 11.97 -16.21
C LEU A 158 -9.01 11.24 -15.57
N THR A 159 -8.11 10.67 -16.39
CA THR A 159 -7.03 9.77 -15.93
C THR A 159 -6.24 10.34 -14.76
N ARG A 160 -5.86 11.63 -14.82
CA ARG A 160 -5.08 12.26 -13.74
C ARG A 160 -5.85 12.29 -12.43
N THR A 161 -7.12 12.69 -12.47
CA THR A 161 -7.98 12.82 -11.29
C THR A 161 -8.28 11.46 -10.68
N LEU A 162 -8.73 10.51 -11.49
CA LEU A 162 -9.09 9.17 -11.01
C LEU A 162 -7.88 8.43 -10.46
N ARG A 163 -6.74 8.49 -11.15
CA ARG A 163 -5.48 7.93 -10.64
C ARG A 163 -5.08 8.58 -9.31
N SER A 164 -5.26 9.89 -9.14
CA SER A 164 -4.96 10.55 -7.88
C SER A 164 -5.81 10.01 -6.73
N TYR A 165 -7.10 9.78 -6.94
CA TYR A 165 -7.97 9.19 -5.92
C TYR A 165 -7.54 7.77 -5.58
N ILE A 166 -7.33 6.93 -6.59
CA ILE A 166 -6.82 5.57 -6.40
C ILE A 166 -5.52 5.59 -5.59
N MET A 167 -4.56 6.47 -5.92
CA MET A 167 -3.30 6.57 -5.19
C MET A 167 -3.50 6.95 -3.74
N THR A 168 -4.33 7.95 -3.45
CA THR A 168 -4.63 8.37 -2.08
C THR A 168 -5.16 7.21 -1.24
N TYR A 169 -6.16 6.48 -1.73
CA TYR A 169 -6.75 5.37 -0.98
C TYR A 169 -5.88 4.12 -0.95
N LEU A 170 -5.06 3.89 -1.97
CA LEU A 170 -4.04 2.85 -1.92
C LEU A 170 -3.05 3.12 -0.77
N LYS A 171 -2.59 4.36 -0.60
CA LYS A 171 -1.65 4.71 0.50
C LYS A 171 -2.28 4.44 1.86
N ASP A 172 -3.52 4.89 2.02
CA ASP A 172 -4.29 4.75 3.25
C ASP A 172 -4.49 3.27 3.59
N THR A 173 -4.94 2.48 2.62
CA THR A 173 -5.17 1.04 2.79
C THR A 173 -3.88 0.28 3.10
N VAL A 174 -2.74 0.64 2.49
CA VAL A 174 -1.43 0.05 2.86
C VAL A 174 -1.11 0.33 4.32
N ALA A 175 -1.23 1.59 4.76
CA ALA A 175 -0.91 2.00 6.13
C ALA A 175 -1.83 1.33 7.17
N GLU A 176 -3.12 1.21 6.87
CA GLU A 176 -4.11 0.59 7.75
C GLU A 176 -3.98 -0.93 7.83
N SER A 177 -3.60 -1.58 6.72
CA SER A 177 -3.55 -3.05 6.66
C SER A 177 -2.54 -3.66 7.64
N LYS A 178 -1.45 -2.94 7.96
CA LYS A 178 -0.32 -3.42 8.77
C LYS A 178 0.25 -4.77 8.32
N LYS A 179 0.00 -5.15 7.06
CA LYS A 179 0.49 -6.38 6.45
C LYS A 179 1.91 -6.15 5.94
N SER A 180 2.73 -7.20 5.95
CA SER A 180 3.99 -7.20 5.21
C SER A 180 3.76 -7.17 3.70
N PHE A 181 4.79 -6.77 2.97
CA PHE A 181 4.84 -6.76 1.52
C PHE A 181 4.45 -8.12 0.93
N PHE A 182 5.00 -9.22 1.48
CA PHE A 182 4.72 -10.57 0.98
C PHE A 182 3.32 -11.05 1.32
N GLU A 183 2.75 -10.64 2.46
CA GLU A 183 1.35 -10.93 2.79
C GLU A 183 0.38 -10.18 1.87
N MET A 184 0.67 -8.91 1.55
CA MET A 184 -0.07 -8.15 0.55
C MET A 184 0.04 -8.80 -0.83
N GLN A 185 1.25 -9.20 -1.22
CA GLN A 185 1.50 -9.85 -2.50
C GLN A 185 0.79 -11.22 -2.61
N SER A 186 0.69 -11.97 -1.50
CA SER A 186 0.01 -13.27 -1.48
C SER A 186 -1.51 -13.17 -1.47
N ASN A 187 -2.06 -12.02 -1.02
CA ASN A 187 -3.50 -11.76 -0.92
C ASN A 187 -3.89 -10.50 -1.73
N MET A 188 -3.36 -10.39 -2.96
CA MET A 188 -3.59 -9.24 -3.83
C MET A 188 -5.07 -8.99 -4.16
N PRO A 189 -5.91 -10.01 -4.45
CA PRO A 189 -7.33 -9.77 -4.73
C PRO A 189 -8.07 -9.12 -3.56
N GLU A 190 -7.86 -9.61 -2.34
CA GLU A 190 -8.48 -9.06 -1.12
C GLU A 190 -7.97 -7.64 -0.86
N PHE A 191 -6.68 -7.41 -1.07
CA PHE A 191 -6.09 -6.08 -0.94
C PHE A 191 -6.63 -5.10 -1.98
N ALA A 192 -6.81 -5.52 -3.24
CA ALA A 192 -7.42 -4.72 -4.29
C ALA A 192 -8.88 -4.37 -3.96
N GLU A 193 -9.66 -5.33 -3.45
CA GLU A 193 -11.06 -5.08 -3.08
C GLU A 193 -11.16 -4.05 -1.93
N MET A 194 -10.28 -4.11 -0.93
CA MET A 194 -10.24 -3.09 0.13
C MET A 194 -9.99 -1.68 -0.44
N VAL A 195 -9.01 -1.53 -1.33
CA VAL A 195 -8.70 -0.25 -1.98
C VAL A 195 -9.89 0.24 -2.80
N LYS A 196 -10.56 -0.65 -3.54
CA LYS A 196 -11.76 -0.34 -4.32
C LYS A 196 -12.88 0.20 -3.44
N VAL A 197 -13.17 -0.47 -2.32
CA VAL A 197 -14.22 -0.06 -1.36
C VAL A 197 -13.92 1.33 -0.80
N HIS A 198 -12.66 1.61 -0.42
CA HIS A 198 -12.26 2.91 0.10
C HIS A 198 -12.35 4.02 -0.97
N ALA A 199 -11.96 3.73 -2.21
CA ALA A 199 -11.99 4.70 -3.31
C ALA A 199 -13.38 4.97 -3.88
N LYS A 200 -14.33 4.03 -3.70
CA LYS A 200 -15.68 4.06 -4.29
C LYS A 200 -16.39 5.41 -4.11
N SER A 201 -16.37 5.95 -2.89
CA SER A 201 -17.07 7.21 -2.56
C SER A 201 -16.63 8.41 -3.40
N LYS A 202 -15.37 8.47 -3.83
CA LYS A 202 -14.87 9.56 -4.68
C LYS A 202 -15.27 9.41 -6.14
N PHE A 203 -15.43 8.19 -6.63
CA PHE A 203 -16.00 7.96 -7.95
C PHE A 203 -17.48 8.36 -7.96
N GLU A 204 -18.25 7.95 -6.94
CA GLU A 204 -19.67 8.31 -6.81
C GLU A 204 -19.91 9.81 -6.68
N ALA A 205 -18.97 10.53 -6.06
CA ALA A 205 -18.98 11.98 -5.99
C ALA A 205 -18.93 12.65 -7.38
N LEU A 206 -18.31 11.99 -8.37
CA LEU A 206 -18.24 12.44 -9.76
C LEU A 206 -19.38 11.90 -10.64
N GLY A 207 -20.30 11.09 -10.10
CA GLY A 207 -21.30 10.37 -10.90
C GLY A 207 -20.77 9.14 -11.62
N LEU A 208 -19.63 8.61 -11.15
CA LEU A 208 -19.00 7.40 -11.67
C LEU A 208 -19.14 6.23 -10.69
N GLU A 209 -19.16 5.02 -11.21
CA GLU A 209 -19.03 3.79 -10.44
C GLU A 209 -17.68 3.14 -10.74
N LEU A 210 -16.89 2.90 -9.70
CA LEU A 210 -15.69 2.05 -9.79
C LEU A 210 -16.12 0.58 -9.75
N VAL A 211 -16.17 -0.05 -10.91
CA VAL A 211 -16.71 -1.40 -11.09
C VAL A 211 -15.66 -2.45 -10.77
N GLU A 212 -14.44 -2.27 -11.29
CA GLU A 212 -13.33 -3.19 -11.09
C GLU A 212 -12.06 -2.43 -10.71
N PHE A 213 -11.24 -3.05 -9.87
CA PHE A 213 -9.93 -2.55 -9.51
C PHE A 213 -9.02 -3.74 -9.27
N THR A 214 -7.87 -3.74 -9.91
CA THR A 214 -6.90 -4.83 -9.84
C THR A 214 -5.52 -4.28 -9.49
N ILE A 215 -4.76 -5.07 -8.75
CA ILE A 215 -3.33 -4.86 -8.52
C ILE A 215 -2.61 -5.96 -9.28
N GLU A 216 -1.92 -5.60 -10.36
CA GLU A 216 -1.19 -6.56 -11.19
C GLU A 216 0.21 -6.84 -10.64
N SER A 217 0.82 -5.83 -10.03
CA SER A 217 2.19 -5.94 -9.55
C SER A 217 2.47 -5.02 -8.38
N LEU A 218 3.07 -5.60 -7.34
CA LEU A 218 3.75 -4.90 -6.25
C LEU A 218 5.25 -5.05 -6.47
N ILE A 219 5.98 -3.93 -6.38
CA ILE A 219 7.38 -3.83 -6.78
C ILE A 219 8.19 -3.42 -5.55
N LEU A 220 9.11 -4.29 -5.15
CA LEU A 220 10.07 -4.01 -4.09
C LEU A 220 11.29 -3.27 -4.68
N PRO A 221 11.94 -2.35 -3.93
CA PRO A 221 13.20 -1.75 -4.34
C PRO A 221 14.24 -2.80 -4.70
N GLU A 222 15.07 -2.49 -5.71
CA GLU A 222 16.02 -3.44 -6.28
C GLU A 222 17.05 -3.91 -5.25
N GLU A 223 17.49 -3.01 -4.36
CA GLU A 223 18.43 -3.34 -3.28
C GLU A 223 17.83 -4.38 -2.32
N LEU A 224 16.57 -4.17 -1.90
CA LEU A 224 15.87 -5.08 -1.00
C LEU A 224 15.55 -6.41 -1.68
N ARG A 225 15.18 -6.38 -2.96
CA ARG A 225 14.94 -7.58 -3.77
C ARG A 225 16.20 -8.44 -3.87
N LYS A 226 17.37 -7.83 -4.13
CA LYS A 226 18.66 -8.53 -4.18
C LYS A 226 19.03 -9.13 -2.82
N ALA A 227 18.93 -8.34 -1.75
CA ALA A 227 19.25 -8.79 -0.39
C ALA A 227 18.36 -9.97 0.03
N TYR A 228 17.06 -9.91 -0.29
CA TYR A 228 16.14 -11.01 -0.03
C TYR A 228 16.51 -12.28 -0.79
N GLN A 229 16.82 -12.15 -2.09
CA GLN A 229 17.22 -13.30 -2.91
C GLN A 229 18.52 -13.94 -2.44
N GLU A 230 19.52 -13.15 -2.05
CA GLU A 230 20.77 -13.66 -1.48
C GLU A 230 20.52 -14.38 -0.15
N GLY A 231 19.74 -13.80 0.76
CA GLY A 231 19.35 -14.43 2.00
C GLY A 231 18.60 -15.75 1.78
N ALA A 232 17.69 -15.79 0.81
CA ALA A 232 16.97 -17.01 0.43
C ALA A 232 17.92 -18.08 -0.13
N GLN A 233 18.90 -17.71 -0.96
CA GLN A 233 19.93 -18.64 -1.46
C GLN A 233 20.79 -19.20 -0.32
N ILE A 234 21.22 -18.36 0.61
CA ILE A 234 22.00 -18.77 1.78
C ILE A 234 21.19 -19.76 2.63
N ASN A 235 19.92 -19.45 2.87
CA ASN A 235 19.04 -20.33 3.64
C ASN A 235 18.85 -21.69 2.95
N LEU A 236 18.59 -21.68 1.63
CA LEU A 236 18.48 -22.91 0.83
C LEU A 236 19.76 -23.76 0.86
N MET A 237 20.93 -23.11 0.95
CA MET A 237 22.22 -23.77 1.10
C MET A 237 22.48 -24.35 2.50
N GLY A 238 21.57 -24.20 3.46
CA GLY A 238 21.74 -24.67 4.83
C GLY A 238 22.31 -23.62 5.78
N GLY A 239 22.13 -22.34 5.48
CA GLY A 239 22.47 -21.21 6.34
C GLY A 239 23.88 -20.64 6.12
N MET A 240 24.21 -19.63 6.95
CA MET A 240 25.45 -18.85 6.82
C MET A 240 26.72 -19.71 6.94
N ASP A 241 26.70 -20.75 7.77
CA ASP A 241 27.88 -21.63 7.97
C ASP A 241 28.24 -22.38 6.68
N THR A 242 27.23 -22.95 6.00
CA THR A 242 27.43 -23.65 4.73
C THR A 242 27.82 -22.69 3.62
N TYR A 243 27.22 -21.50 3.58
CA TYR A 243 27.60 -20.45 2.65
C TYR A 243 29.06 -20.00 2.85
N ALA A 244 29.48 -19.77 4.09
CA ALA A 244 30.86 -19.40 4.43
C ALA A 244 31.86 -20.49 4.03
N LYS A 245 31.54 -21.76 4.29
CA LYS A 245 32.34 -22.92 3.83
C LYS A 245 32.44 -22.96 2.30
N LYS A 246 31.32 -22.77 1.58
CA LYS A 246 31.31 -22.74 0.12
C LYS A 246 32.17 -21.61 -0.42
N ARG A 247 32.05 -20.39 0.11
CA ARG A 247 32.86 -19.23 -0.30
C ARG A 247 34.35 -19.43 -0.04
N ALA A 248 34.71 -20.08 1.07
CA ALA A 248 36.09 -20.44 1.36
C ALA A 248 36.64 -21.45 0.32
N LEU A 249 35.85 -22.47 -0.03
CA LEU A 249 36.21 -23.44 -1.07
C LEU A 249 36.29 -22.79 -2.45
N ASP A 250 35.35 -21.93 -2.82
CA ASP A 250 35.35 -21.21 -4.09
C ASP A 250 36.57 -20.28 -4.21
N ALA A 251 36.98 -19.62 -3.12
CA ALA A 251 38.18 -18.80 -3.07
C ALA A 251 39.46 -19.64 -3.23
N MET A 252 39.56 -20.80 -2.58
CA MET A 252 40.66 -21.75 -2.76
C MET A 252 40.72 -22.28 -4.20
N ASN A 253 39.57 -22.69 -4.75
CA ASN A 253 39.47 -23.17 -6.13
C ASN A 253 39.81 -22.08 -7.14
N SER A 254 39.38 -20.83 -6.92
CA SER A 254 39.72 -19.71 -7.81
C SER A 254 41.20 -19.36 -7.73
N ALA A 255 41.78 -19.39 -6.53
CA ALA A 255 43.22 -19.23 -6.33
C ALA A 255 44.02 -20.38 -6.93
N ALA A 256 43.47 -21.60 -7.00
CA ALA A 256 44.06 -22.76 -7.67
C ALA A 256 43.95 -22.69 -9.21
N SER A 257 42.80 -22.29 -9.74
CA SER A 257 42.57 -22.17 -11.19
C SER A 257 43.35 -21.03 -11.84
N ASN A 258 43.70 -19.99 -11.07
CA ASN A 258 44.59 -18.92 -11.53
C ASN A 258 46.10 -19.28 -11.42
N GLN A 259 46.45 -20.52 -11.05
CA GLN A 259 47.84 -21.02 -11.01
C GLN A 259 48.38 -21.48 -12.38
N GLY A 260 47.75 -21.07 -13.48
CA GLY A 260 48.46 -20.94 -14.76
C GLY A 260 49.60 -19.91 -14.73
N GLY A 261 49.70 -19.08 -13.67
CA GLY A 261 50.76 -18.10 -13.47
C GLY A 261 51.38 -18.16 -12.07
N GLY A 262 52.25 -19.14 -11.81
CA GLY A 262 53.43 -19.00 -10.94
C GLY A 262 53.28 -18.65 -9.44
N SER A 263 52.08 -18.61 -8.85
CA SER A 263 51.90 -18.02 -7.50
C SER A 263 51.53 -18.98 -6.36
N PHE A 264 51.75 -20.30 -6.51
CA PHE A 264 51.70 -21.23 -5.37
C PHE A 264 53.08 -21.43 -4.74
N ALA A 265 54.14 -21.40 -5.55
CA ALA A 265 55.52 -21.44 -5.06
C ALA A 265 55.96 -20.12 -4.39
N SER A 266 55.35 -18.97 -4.73
CA SER A 266 55.62 -17.67 -4.09
C SER A 266 54.96 -17.52 -2.72
N MET A 267 53.95 -18.34 -2.40
CA MET A 267 53.33 -18.39 -1.06
C MET A 267 54.13 -19.27 -0.08
N GLY A 268 55.10 -20.04 -0.57
CA GLY A 268 56.06 -20.79 0.25
C GLY A 268 57.22 -19.96 0.79
N ALA A 269 57.38 -18.70 0.34
CA ALA A 269 58.49 -17.82 0.71
C ALA A 269 58.10 -16.68 1.67
N GLY A 270 56.84 -16.63 2.11
CA GLY A 270 56.32 -15.66 3.09
C GLY A 270 55.92 -16.33 4.39
N MET A 271 56.90 -16.79 5.18
CA MET A 271 56.79 -17.58 6.43
C MET A 271 55.92 -16.99 7.57
N GLY A 272 55.13 -15.93 7.35
CA GLY A 272 54.22 -15.34 8.33
C GLY A 272 52.73 -15.40 7.98
N ALA A 273 52.35 -15.58 6.71
CA ALA A 273 50.95 -15.52 6.27
C ALA A 273 50.27 -16.91 6.21
N GLY A 274 51.06 -17.98 6.04
CA GLY A 274 50.55 -19.36 6.05
C GLY A 274 49.98 -19.81 7.40
N ALA A 275 50.48 -19.25 8.50
CA ALA A 275 49.98 -19.53 9.86
C ALA A 275 48.64 -18.82 10.16
N ALA A 276 48.39 -17.65 9.57
CA ALA A 276 47.13 -16.92 9.75
C ALA A 276 45.97 -17.57 8.98
N ILE A 277 46.23 -18.02 7.75
CA ILE A 277 45.28 -18.81 6.95
C ILE A 277 45.16 -20.23 7.52
N GLY A 278 46.25 -20.82 8.02
CA GLY A 278 46.26 -22.11 8.69
C GLY A 278 45.47 -22.14 10.02
N ASN A 279 45.46 -21.04 10.79
CA ASN A 279 44.65 -20.93 12.00
C ASN A 279 43.16 -20.76 11.70
N ILE A 280 42.79 -19.98 10.68
CA ILE A 280 41.39 -19.85 10.24
C ILE A 280 40.88 -21.16 9.61
N MET A 281 41.70 -21.82 8.80
CA MET A 281 41.36 -23.10 8.18
C MET A 281 41.36 -24.24 9.22
N GLY A 282 42.24 -24.19 10.22
CA GLY A 282 42.27 -25.12 11.36
C GLY A 282 41.06 -24.97 12.29
N GLN A 283 40.49 -23.76 12.43
CA GLN A 283 39.23 -23.56 13.16
C GLN A 283 37.99 -24.00 12.36
N VAL A 284 38.04 -23.91 11.03
CA VAL A 284 36.93 -24.31 10.14
C VAL A 284 36.94 -25.82 9.81
N PHE A 285 38.10 -26.47 9.77
CA PHE A 285 38.28 -27.89 9.46
C PHE A 285 38.73 -28.77 10.64
N GLY A 286 39.27 -28.21 11.73
CA GLY A 286 39.88 -28.96 12.84
C GLY A 286 38.95 -29.28 14.02
N GLY A 287 37.63 -29.14 13.86
CA GLY A 287 36.63 -29.53 14.86
C GLY A 287 36.47 -31.05 15.08
N GLY A 288 37.39 -31.87 14.59
CA GLY A 288 37.37 -33.32 14.74
C GLY A 288 38.78 -33.85 14.99
N PHE A 289 38.90 -34.79 15.92
CA PHE A 289 40.10 -35.55 16.30
C PHE A 289 41.00 -34.92 17.36
N GLN A 290 40.61 -35.12 18.63
CA GLN A 290 41.60 -35.48 19.64
C GLN A 290 41.08 -36.65 20.48
N GLN A 291 41.83 -37.75 20.41
CA GLN A 291 41.60 -39.02 21.08
C GLN A 291 41.90 -38.89 22.58
N ASN A 292 41.07 -39.53 23.41
CA ASN A 292 41.43 -39.92 24.78
C ASN A 292 41.05 -41.41 24.96
N PRO A 293 41.90 -42.25 25.60
CA PRO A 293 41.74 -43.70 25.54
C PRO A 293 40.67 -44.25 26.48
N GLN A 294 40.07 -45.33 26.00
CA GLN A 294 38.97 -46.11 26.56
C GLN A 294 39.31 -46.77 27.90
N TYR A 295 38.43 -46.58 28.88
CA TYR A 295 38.17 -47.54 29.96
C TYR A 295 36.69 -47.91 29.94
N TYR A 296 36.43 -49.22 29.92
CA TYR A 296 35.12 -49.86 29.96
C TYR A 296 34.44 -49.67 31.33
N GLN A 297 33.16 -49.27 31.35
CA GLN A 297 32.17 -49.72 32.34
C GLN A 297 30.72 -49.45 31.85
N PRO A 298 29.73 -50.24 32.34
CA PRO A 298 28.50 -50.56 31.60
C PRO A 298 27.37 -49.53 31.74
N GLN A 299 26.45 -49.57 30.76
CA GLN A 299 25.26 -48.73 30.61
C GLN A 299 24.33 -48.72 31.84
N PRO A 300 23.71 -47.57 32.11
CA PRO A 300 22.32 -47.51 32.56
C PRO A 300 21.41 -46.88 31.50
N GLN A 301 20.16 -47.34 31.50
CA GLN A 301 19.05 -47.00 30.63
C GLN A 301 18.75 -45.48 30.55
N PRO A 302 18.09 -45.01 29.46
CA PRO A 302 17.72 -43.61 29.31
C PRO A 302 16.70 -43.18 30.36
N GLN A 303 17.13 -42.30 31.28
CA GLN A 303 16.24 -41.54 32.14
C GLN A 303 15.84 -40.24 31.45
N VAL A 304 14.52 -40.09 31.29
CA VAL A 304 13.83 -38.88 30.83
C VAL A 304 14.14 -37.73 31.79
N GLN A 305 14.87 -36.71 31.33
CA GLN A 305 15.12 -35.50 32.12
C GLN A 305 13.95 -34.49 32.01
N PRO A 306 13.62 -33.75 33.08
CA PRO A 306 12.47 -32.84 33.09
C PRO A 306 12.72 -31.57 32.26
N PRO A 307 11.65 -30.89 31.80
CA PRO A 307 11.76 -29.72 30.94
C PRO A 307 12.48 -28.55 31.63
N GLN A 308 13.55 -28.07 31.01
CA GLN A 308 14.20 -26.83 31.40
C GLN A 308 13.29 -25.63 31.05
N GLN A 309 12.93 -24.85 32.07
CA GLN A 309 12.08 -23.67 31.91
C GLN A 309 12.81 -22.59 31.10
N SER A 310 12.25 -22.24 29.94
CA SER A 310 12.69 -21.12 29.11
C SER A 310 11.89 -19.85 29.47
N VAL A 311 12.58 -18.72 29.67
CA VAL A 311 11.95 -17.41 29.86
C VAL A 311 11.97 -16.63 28.55
N VAL A 312 10.93 -15.83 28.28
CA VAL A 312 10.82 -15.07 27.03
C VAL A 312 11.47 -13.70 27.21
N CYS A 313 12.41 -13.35 26.34
CA CYS A 313 13.07 -12.05 26.36
C CYS A 313 12.04 -10.92 26.09
N PRO A 314 11.84 -9.94 26.98
CA PRO A 314 10.84 -8.89 26.78
C PRO A 314 11.21 -7.91 25.66
N SER A 315 12.48 -7.86 25.25
CA SER A 315 12.94 -6.95 24.18
C SER A 315 12.83 -7.53 22.77
N CYS A 316 13.10 -8.83 22.58
CA CYS A 316 13.10 -9.45 21.25
C CYS A 316 12.15 -10.66 21.13
N LYS A 317 11.43 -10.99 22.20
CA LYS A 317 10.42 -12.06 22.29
C LYS A 317 10.93 -13.48 22.05
N THR A 318 12.25 -13.67 22.00
CA THR A 318 12.88 -14.99 21.84
C THR A 318 12.94 -15.72 23.18
N GLY A 319 12.66 -17.03 23.17
CA GLY A 319 12.86 -17.90 24.32
C GLY A 319 14.34 -18.04 24.65
N VAL A 320 14.72 -17.77 25.89
CA VAL A 320 16.09 -17.88 26.39
C VAL A 320 16.12 -18.78 27.64
N PRO A 321 17.23 -19.47 27.91
CA PRO A 321 17.36 -20.29 29.11
C PRO A 321 17.21 -19.43 30.38
N ALA A 322 16.45 -19.92 31.37
CA ALA A 322 16.31 -19.24 32.66
C ALA A 322 17.69 -19.07 33.34
N GLY A 323 17.94 -17.88 33.89
CA GLY A 323 19.21 -17.52 34.55
C GLY A 323 20.25 -16.80 33.67
N THR A 324 19.93 -16.50 32.40
CA THR A 324 20.83 -15.73 31.52
C THR A 324 20.77 -14.22 31.83
N LYS A 325 21.93 -13.61 32.14
CA LYS A 325 22.02 -12.18 32.53
C LYS A 325 21.80 -11.21 31.35
N PHE A 326 22.15 -11.62 30.14
CA PHE A 326 21.95 -10.84 28.91
C PHE A 326 21.31 -11.74 27.87
N CYS A 327 20.42 -11.18 27.05
CA CYS A 327 19.81 -11.92 25.96
C CYS A 327 20.88 -12.27 24.92
N PRO A 328 21.13 -13.55 24.63
CA PRO A 328 22.14 -13.96 23.64
C PRO A 328 21.75 -13.59 22.20
N ASN A 329 20.49 -13.20 21.95
CA ASN A 329 20.02 -12.79 20.63
C ASN A 329 20.09 -11.27 20.42
N CYS A 330 19.66 -10.46 21.39
CA CYS A 330 19.60 -8.99 21.22
C CYS A 330 20.57 -8.18 22.10
N GLY A 331 21.38 -8.84 22.94
CA GLY A 331 22.40 -8.20 23.79
C GLY A 331 21.88 -7.37 24.95
N LYS A 332 20.56 -7.14 25.06
CA LYS A 332 19.96 -6.37 26.17
C LYS A 332 19.97 -7.17 27.46
N SER A 333 20.24 -6.49 28.57
CA SER A 333 20.23 -7.07 29.92
C SER A 333 18.84 -7.64 30.23
N LEU A 334 18.83 -8.86 30.74
CA LEU A 334 17.64 -9.54 31.27
C LEU A 334 17.65 -9.56 32.79
N VAL A 335 18.67 -8.96 33.41
CA VAL A 335 18.69 -8.71 34.84
C VAL A 335 17.70 -7.59 35.12
N GLU A 336 16.58 -7.93 35.77
CA GLU A 336 15.70 -6.93 36.36
C GLU A 336 16.52 -6.11 37.37
N GLU A 337 16.79 -4.85 37.06
CA GLU A 337 17.42 -3.93 38.00
C GLU A 337 16.42 -3.68 39.14
N LYS A 338 16.83 -4.01 40.36
CA LYS A 338 16.01 -3.86 41.57
C LYS A 338 16.51 -2.67 42.39
N ASP A 339 15.58 -1.84 42.85
CA ASP A 339 15.79 -0.83 43.88
C ASP A 339 15.37 -1.40 45.25
N ARG A 340 15.65 -0.68 46.34
CA ARG A 340 15.19 -1.04 47.68
C ARG A 340 14.13 -0.05 48.15
N CYS A 341 13.08 -0.56 48.78
CA CYS A 341 12.02 0.26 49.33
C CYS A 341 12.56 1.24 50.37
N ILE A 342 12.17 2.51 50.27
CA ILE A 342 12.61 3.59 51.19
C ILE A 342 12.23 3.36 52.66
N LYS A 343 11.23 2.50 52.94
CA LYS A 343 10.71 2.29 54.30
C LYS A 343 11.03 0.92 54.88
N CYS A 344 10.70 -0.15 54.16
CA CYS A 344 10.90 -1.52 54.65
C CYS A 344 12.14 -2.22 54.09
N ASN A 345 12.89 -1.54 53.22
CA ASN A 345 14.10 -2.06 52.58
C ASN A 345 13.91 -3.32 51.71
N HIS A 346 12.66 -3.68 51.42
CA HIS A 346 12.30 -4.79 50.53
C HIS A 346 12.72 -4.50 49.08
N GLU A 347 13.12 -5.52 48.33
CA GLU A 347 13.50 -5.37 46.92
C GLU A 347 12.28 -5.02 46.06
N ILE A 348 12.38 -3.95 45.29
CA ILE A 348 11.33 -3.45 44.39
C ILE A 348 11.89 -3.29 42.99
N SER A 349 11.06 -3.40 41.96
CA SER A 349 11.48 -3.14 40.58
C SER A 349 11.91 -1.67 40.44
N LYS A 350 12.99 -1.41 39.70
CA LYS A 350 13.48 -0.04 39.46
C LYS A 350 12.39 0.86 38.86
N GLY A 351 12.09 1.96 39.53
CA GLY A 351 11.01 2.89 39.14
C GLY A 351 9.58 2.51 39.59
N ALA A 352 9.42 1.51 40.46
CA ALA A 352 8.12 1.20 41.07
C ALA A 352 7.58 2.41 41.86
N LYS A 353 6.32 2.79 41.65
CA LYS A 353 5.69 3.95 42.33
C LYS A 353 5.29 3.66 43.78
N PHE A 354 5.06 2.40 44.12
CA PHE A 354 4.64 1.93 45.44
C PHE A 354 5.35 0.62 45.78
N CYS A 355 5.63 0.39 47.06
CA CYS A 355 6.19 -0.87 47.52
C CYS A 355 5.09 -1.95 47.57
N PRO A 356 5.28 -3.11 46.93
CA PRO A 356 4.29 -4.20 46.94
C PRO A 356 4.13 -4.86 48.32
N GLU A 357 5.10 -4.70 49.22
CA GLU A 357 5.09 -5.28 50.58
C GLU A 357 4.47 -4.33 51.61
N CYS A 358 4.95 -3.09 51.71
CA CYS A 358 4.51 -2.16 52.76
C CYS A 358 3.55 -1.06 52.27
N GLY A 359 3.24 -1.02 50.97
CA GLY A 359 2.34 -0.03 50.36
C GLY A 359 2.90 1.40 50.28
N GLU A 360 4.12 1.64 50.78
CA GLU A 360 4.70 2.98 50.84
C GLU A 360 4.98 3.52 49.43
N LYS A 361 4.73 4.82 49.22
CA LYS A 361 4.99 5.48 47.94
C LYS A 361 6.49 5.70 47.78
N GLN A 362 7.05 5.39 46.60
CA GLN A 362 8.49 5.43 46.33
C GLN A 362 8.91 6.71 45.59
N GLU A 363 8.07 7.75 45.62
CA GLU A 363 8.40 9.06 45.03
C GLU A 363 9.16 9.89 46.06
N VAL A 364 10.46 10.12 45.84
CA VAL A 364 11.24 11.08 46.62
C VAL A 364 11.15 12.43 45.92
N VAL A 365 10.75 13.48 46.62
CA VAL A 365 10.64 14.83 46.07
C VAL A 365 11.72 15.71 46.68
N CYS A 366 12.44 16.47 45.87
CA CYS A 366 13.41 17.42 46.37
C CYS A 366 12.70 18.54 47.16
N ASN A 367 13.06 18.70 48.43
CA ASN A 367 12.50 19.74 49.30
C ASN A 367 12.82 21.18 48.86
N ASN A 368 13.81 21.37 47.97
CA ASN A 368 14.21 22.69 47.50
C ASN A 368 13.54 23.08 46.16
N CYS A 369 13.56 22.18 45.17
CA CYS A 369 13.06 22.50 43.82
C CYS A 369 11.79 21.73 43.40
N GLY A 370 11.31 20.78 44.21
CA GLY A 370 10.13 19.97 43.90
C GLY A 370 10.37 18.89 42.83
N ALA A 371 11.60 18.68 42.37
CA ALA A 371 11.91 17.65 41.39
C ALA A 371 11.67 16.24 41.95
N LYS A 372 11.08 15.37 41.13
CA LYS A 372 10.91 13.94 41.46
C LYS A 372 12.23 13.22 41.25
N LEU A 373 12.70 12.51 42.28
CA LEU A 373 13.98 11.84 42.32
C LEU A 373 13.79 10.33 42.48
N SER A 374 14.76 9.58 41.96
CA SER A 374 14.84 8.13 42.14
C SER A 374 15.14 7.80 43.61
N PRO A 375 14.57 6.72 44.16
CA PRO A 375 14.93 6.22 45.50
C PRO A 375 16.45 6.03 45.65
N GLY A 376 17.02 6.46 46.77
CA GLY A 376 18.46 6.30 47.06
C GLY A 376 19.38 7.42 46.52
N THR A 377 18.83 8.46 45.90
CA THR A 377 19.63 9.59 45.38
C THR A 377 20.05 10.53 46.52
N LYS A 378 21.36 10.67 46.78
CA LYS A 378 21.91 11.54 47.87
C LYS A 378 21.85 13.04 47.57
N PHE A 379 21.75 13.41 46.29
CA PHE A 379 21.73 14.79 45.81
C PHE A 379 20.71 14.94 44.68
N CYS A 380 19.95 16.03 44.68
CA CYS A 380 19.01 16.32 43.61
C CYS A 380 19.75 16.54 42.29
N SER A 381 19.37 15.80 41.25
CA SER A 381 19.94 15.94 39.90
C SER A 381 19.63 17.28 39.23
N GLU A 382 18.57 17.98 39.68
CA GLU A 382 18.11 19.24 39.09
C GLU A 382 18.70 20.48 39.80
N CYS A 383 18.81 20.48 41.12
CA CYS A 383 19.25 21.66 41.88
C CYS A 383 20.48 21.43 42.77
N GLY A 384 21.07 20.23 42.75
CA GLY A 384 22.28 19.88 43.51
C GLY A 384 22.10 19.83 45.04
N THR A 385 20.91 20.11 45.55
CA THR A 385 20.64 20.10 46.99
C THR A 385 20.68 18.68 47.53
N LYS A 386 21.34 18.49 48.67
CA LYS A 386 21.40 17.19 49.35
C LYS A 386 19.99 16.76 49.75
N VAL A 387 19.67 15.51 49.46
CA VAL A 387 18.38 14.88 49.79
C VAL A 387 18.71 13.97 50.96
N GLU A 388 18.10 14.23 52.12
CA GLU A 388 18.32 13.42 53.34
C GLU A 388 17.60 12.08 53.27
#